data_AF-A0A117EEH0-F1
#
_entry.id   AF-A0A117EEH0-F1
#
_cell.length_a   1.000
_cell.length_b   1.000
_cell.length_c   1.000
_cell.angle_alpha   90.00
_cell.angle_beta   90.00
_cell.angle_gamma   90.00
#
_symmetry.space_group_name_H-M   'P 1'
#
loop_
_entity.id
_entity.type
_entity.pdbx_description
1 polymer ?
#
loop_
_entity_poly.entity_id
_entity_poly.type
_entity_poly.pdbx_seq_one_letter_code
_entity_poly.pdbx_strand_id
1 'polypeptide(L)'
;MKLLLDENVPRPMAEIVRILLKAHEVVHVHELKGWTGTKDIELYAKAKADGFEVVITNDTKQLSRPLEVAAIAQSGLHRIEYRQNNKHGGLVGLGTAIATVCAALPHALSELAAASGQRLVSLTSIDPTRQKRL
;
A
#
# COMPACT_ATOMS: atom_id res chain seq x y z
N MET A 1 10.63 -6.30 6.86
CA MET A 1 9.19 -6.66 6.93
C MET A 1 8.78 -7.32 5.62
N LYS A 2 7.77 -8.21 5.65
CA LYS A 2 7.14 -8.79 4.47
C LYS A 2 5.88 -8.00 4.07
N LEU A 3 5.86 -7.46 2.85
CA LEU A 3 4.86 -6.53 2.34
C LEU A 3 4.05 -7.17 1.21
N LEU A 4 2.73 -7.02 1.30
CA LEU A 4 1.79 -7.41 0.27
C LEU A 4 1.27 -6.17 -0.46
N LEU A 5 1.46 -6.10 -1.78
CA LEU A 5 0.80 -5.12 -2.64
C LEU A 5 -0.52 -5.71 -3.12
N ASP A 6 -1.59 -5.00 -2.78
CA ASP A 6 -2.97 -5.34 -3.12
C ASP A 6 -3.23 -5.33 -4.63
N GLU A 7 -4.32 -5.95 -5.08
CA GLU A 7 -4.67 -6.09 -6.50
C GLU A 7 -4.85 -4.75 -7.22
N ASN A 8 -5.32 -3.73 -6.50
CA ASN A 8 -5.51 -2.38 -7.04
C ASN A 8 -4.22 -1.55 -7.13
N VAL A 9 -3.09 -2.09 -6.67
CA VAL A 9 -1.77 -1.47 -6.82
C VAL A 9 -1.24 -1.82 -8.21
N PRO A 10 -0.69 -0.86 -8.98
CA PRO A 10 -0.11 -1.18 -10.28
C PRO A 10 1.08 -2.12 -10.14
N ARG A 11 1.11 -3.22 -10.90
CA ARG A 11 2.21 -4.20 -10.89
C ARG A 11 3.62 -3.59 -10.98
N PRO A 12 3.88 -2.57 -11.83
CA PRO A 12 5.20 -1.93 -11.88
C PRO A 12 5.68 -1.34 -10.53
N MET A 13 4.75 -0.99 -9.64
CA MET A 13 5.07 -0.51 -8.29
C MET A 13 5.84 -1.56 -7.49
N ALA A 14 5.47 -2.84 -7.60
CA ALA A 14 6.14 -3.91 -6.85
C ALA A 14 7.61 -4.01 -7.22
N GLU A 15 7.91 -3.97 -8.52
CA GLU A 15 9.29 -4.00 -9.02
C GLU A 15 10.10 -2.80 -8.55
N ILE A 16 9.55 -1.59 -8.64
CA ILE A 16 10.22 -0.37 -8.19
C ILE A 16 10.50 -0.42 -6.69
N VAL A 17 9.51 -0.78 -5.88
CA VAL A 17 9.65 -0.87 -4.42
C VAL A 17 10.67 -1.95 -4.05
N ARG A 18 10.65 -3.11 -4.72
CA ARG A 18 11.61 -4.19 -4.49
C ARG A 18 13.06 -3.76 -4.81
N ILE A 19 13.26 -2.98 -5.87
CA ILE A 19 14.58 -2.42 -6.22
C ILE A 19 15.09 -1.46 -5.14
N LEU A 20 14.21 -0.59 -4.63
CA LEU A 20 14.56 0.49 -3.71
C LEU A 20 14.62 0.07 -2.24
N LEU A 21 13.84 -0.94 -1.84
CA LEU A 21 13.69 -1.41 -0.45
C LEU A 21 14.21 -2.84 -0.26
N LYS A 22 15.49 -3.06 -0.56
CA LYS A 22 16.13 -4.39 -0.54
C LYS A 22 16.09 -5.14 0.79
N ALA A 23 15.91 -4.44 1.90
CA ALA A 23 15.80 -5.04 3.24
C ALA A 23 14.41 -5.65 3.52
N HIS A 24 13.49 -5.54 2.56
CA HIS A 24 12.11 -5.96 2.71
C HIS A 24 11.72 -6.97 1.63
N GLU A 25 10.85 -7.93 2.00
CA GLU A 25 10.25 -8.85 1.04
C GLU A 25 8.98 -8.19 0.48
N VAL A 26 8.96 -7.95 -0.83
CA VAL A 26 7.88 -7.22 -1.51
C VAL A 26 7.22 -8.16 -2.51
N VAL A 27 5.96 -8.50 -2.26
CA VAL A 27 5.18 -9.44 -3.07
C VAL A 27 3.89 -8.76 -3.53
N HIS A 28 3.53 -8.96 -4.79
CA HIS A 28 2.23 -8.52 -5.30
C HIS A 28 1.24 -9.67 -5.28
N VAL A 29 -0.04 -9.41 -4.97
CA VAL A 29 -1.14 -10.41 -5.04
C VAL A 29 -1.16 -11.24 -6.33
N HIS A 30 -0.77 -10.67 -7.48
CA HIS A 30 -0.74 -11.39 -8.76
C HIS A 30 0.41 -12.39 -8.91
N GLU A 31 1.45 -12.30 -8.09
CA GLU A 31 2.56 -13.25 -8.05
C GLU A 31 2.19 -14.51 -7.24
N LEU A 32 1.12 -14.42 -6.43
CA LEU A 32 0.66 -15.48 -5.55
C LEU A 32 -0.47 -16.30 -6.21
N LYS A 33 -0.21 -17.59 -6.42
CA LYS A 33 -1.16 -18.51 -7.08
C LYS A 33 -2.49 -18.59 -6.32
N GLY A 34 -3.58 -18.19 -6.97
CA GLY A 34 -4.93 -18.25 -6.40
C GLY A 34 -5.23 -17.15 -5.36
N TRP A 35 -4.52 -16.02 -5.40
CA TRP A 35 -4.81 -14.86 -4.55
C TRP A 35 -5.52 -13.73 -5.29
N THR A 36 -5.39 -13.67 -6.63
CA THR A 36 -6.13 -12.70 -7.46
C THR A 36 -7.64 -12.85 -7.27
N GLY A 37 -8.36 -11.73 -7.11
CA GLY A 37 -9.80 -11.71 -6.85
C GLY A 37 -10.22 -12.09 -5.43
N THR A 38 -9.28 -12.34 -4.51
CA THR A 38 -9.59 -12.58 -3.10
C THR A 38 -10.16 -11.29 -2.50
N LYS A 39 -11.31 -11.38 -1.83
CA LYS A 39 -11.93 -10.23 -1.16
C LYS A 39 -11.07 -9.78 0.02
N ASP A 40 -11.07 -8.47 0.32
CA ASP A 40 -10.30 -7.86 1.40
C ASP A 40 -10.36 -8.59 2.74
N ILE A 41 -11.58 -8.96 3.18
CA ILE A 41 -11.80 -9.67 4.45
C ILE A 41 -11.01 -10.99 4.51
N GLU A 42 -11.05 -11.77 3.42
CA GLU A 42 -10.33 -13.03 3.30
C GLU A 42 -8.83 -12.80 3.07
N LEU A 43 -8.49 -11.76 2.30
CA LEU A 43 -7.12 -11.40 1.96
C LEU A 43 -6.30 -11.09 3.22
N TYR A 44 -6.85 -10.35 4.19
CA TYR A 44 -6.11 -10.00 5.41
C TYR A 44 -5.83 -11.22 6.28
N ALA A 45 -6.79 -12.11 6.45
CA ALA A 45 -6.57 -13.35 7.19
C ALA A 45 -5.50 -14.22 6.50
N LYS A 46 -5.60 -14.36 5.16
CA LYS A 46 -4.66 -15.14 4.35
C LYS A 46 -3.25 -14.54 4.36
N ALA A 47 -3.14 -13.23 4.21
CA ALA A 47 -1.87 -12.51 4.26
C ALA A 47 -1.19 -12.66 5.63
N LYS A 48 -1.96 -12.51 6.72
CA LYS A 48 -1.42 -12.72 8.06
C LYS A 48 -0.93 -14.15 8.27
N ALA A 49 -1.69 -15.15 7.80
CA ALA A 49 -1.31 -16.56 7.90
C ALA A 49 -0.03 -16.88 7.11
N ASP A 50 0.22 -16.19 5.99
CA ASP A 50 1.45 -16.31 5.18
C ASP A 50 2.61 -15.43 5.69
N GLY A 51 2.48 -14.83 6.88
CA GLY A 51 3.53 -14.05 7.52
C GLY A 51 3.74 -12.65 6.95
N PHE A 52 2.81 -12.14 6.13
CA PHE A 52 2.83 -10.72 5.78
C PHE A 52 2.62 -9.87 7.03
N GLU A 53 3.25 -8.70 7.04
CA GLU A 53 3.16 -7.74 8.15
C GLU A 53 2.48 -6.44 7.72
N VAL A 54 2.58 -6.11 6.43
CA VAL A 54 2.07 -4.85 5.86
C VAL A 54 1.28 -5.14 4.59
N VAL A 55 0.10 -4.53 4.45
CA VAL A 55 -0.64 -4.45 3.18
C VAL A 55 -0.55 -3.02 2.64
N ILE A 56 -0.15 -2.89 1.38
CA ILE A 56 -0.15 -1.63 0.64
C ILE A 56 -1.33 -1.64 -0.34
N THR A 57 -2.17 -0.61 -0.29
CA THR A 57 -3.38 -0.51 -1.13
C THR A 57 -3.60 0.91 -1.66
N ASN A 58 -4.32 1.01 -2.78
CA ASN A 58 -4.86 2.26 -3.32
C ASN A 58 -6.38 2.40 -3.02
N ASP A 59 -7.01 1.46 -2.30
CA ASP A 59 -8.43 1.59 -1.91
C ASP A 59 -8.58 2.55 -0.73
N THR A 60 -8.87 3.81 -1.06
CA THR A 60 -9.16 4.89 -0.10
C THR A 60 -10.52 4.76 0.59
N LYS A 61 -11.39 3.87 0.14
CA LYS A 61 -12.74 3.65 0.69
C LYS A 61 -12.81 2.45 1.62
N GLN A 62 -11.76 1.62 1.69
CA GLN A 62 -11.72 0.42 2.52
C GLN A 62 -12.10 0.71 3.98
N LEU A 63 -11.57 1.80 4.56
CA LEU A 63 -11.85 2.20 5.95
C LEU A 63 -13.26 2.81 6.17
N SER A 64 -14.06 2.92 5.11
CA SER A 64 -15.48 3.28 5.21
C SER A 64 -16.43 2.07 5.25
N ARG A 65 -15.89 0.86 5.04
CA ARG A 65 -16.67 -0.39 4.99
C ARG A 65 -16.49 -1.15 6.31
N PRO A 66 -17.53 -1.27 7.17
CA PRO A 66 -17.37 -1.77 8.53
C PRO A 66 -16.76 -3.18 8.63
N LEU A 67 -17.11 -4.07 7.70
CA LEU A 67 -16.59 -5.45 7.71
C LEU A 67 -15.09 -5.50 7.37
N GLU A 68 -14.63 -4.67 6.44
CA GLU A 68 -13.21 -4.58 6.08
C GLU A 68 -12.39 -3.93 7.20
N VAL A 69 -12.96 -2.94 7.89
CA VAL A 69 -12.36 -2.32 9.08
C VAL A 69 -12.18 -3.35 10.20
N ALA A 70 -13.21 -4.15 10.48
CA ALA A 70 -13.13 -5.22 11.46
C ALA A 70 -12.08 -6.27 11.05
N ALA A 71 -12.04 -6.65 9.77
CA ALA A 71 -11.10 -7.64 9.26
C ALA A 71 -9.64 -7.18 9.34
N ILE A 72 -9.33 -5.94 8.93
CA ILE A 72 -7.96 -5.42 9.04
C ILE A 72 -7.54 -5.32 10.51
N ALA A 73 -8.41 -4.86 11.41
CA ALA A 73 -8.14 -4.81 12.84
C ALA A 73 -7.86 -6.21 13.42
N GLN A 74 -8.68 -7.20 13.08
CA GLN A 74 -8.50 -8.59 13.54
C GLN A 74 -7.22 -9.24 13.02
N SER A 75 -6.81 -8.92 11.79
CA SER A 75 -5.57 -9.46 11.20
C SER A 75 -4.29 -8.96 11.89
N GLY A 76 -4.35 -7.78 12.53
CA GLY A 76 -3.17 -7.10 13.08
C GLY A 76 -2.15 -6.65 12.03
N LEU A 77 -2.45 -6.74 10.73
CA LEU A 77 -1.59 -6.26 9.65
C LEU A 77 -1.49 -4.73 9.68
N HIS A 78 -0.30 -4.18 9.53
CA HIS A 78 -0.22 -2.76 9.22
C HIS A 78 -0.84 -2.50 7.84
N ARG A 79 -1.46 -1.34 7.67
CA ARG A 79 -2.02 -0.91 6.40
C ARG A 79 -1.33 0.38 5.98
N ILE A 80 -0.84 0.42 4.75
CA ILE A 80 -0.37 1.65 4.12
C ILE A 80 -1.28 1.93 2.94
N GLU A 81 -2.03 3.03 2.99
CA GLU A 81 -2.68 3.57 1.81
C GLU A 81 -1.82 4.64 1.17
N TYR A 82 -1.80 4.69 -0.15
CA TYR A 82 -1.36 5.87 -0.87
C TYR A 82 -2.52 6.40 -1.71
N ARG A 83 -2.61 7.73 -1.81
CA ARG A 83 -3.65 8.35 -2.62
C ARG A 83 -3.10 8.67 -4.00
N GLN A 84 -3.76 8.15 -5.02
CA GLN A 84 -3.63 8.73 -6.35
C GLN A 84 -4.33 10.08 -6.38
N ASN A 85 -3.63 11.11 -6.84
CA ASN A 85 -4.23 12.43 -7.03
C ASN A 85 -5.19 12.37 -8.22
N ASN A 86 -6.50 12.40 -7.96
CA ASN A 86 -7.55 12.35 -8.99
C ASN A 86 -7.54 13.55 -9.97
N LYS A 87 -6.73 14.59 -9.71
CA LYS A 87 -6.53 15.70 -10.65
C LYS A 87 -5.83 15.27 -11.94
N HIS A 88 -5.00 14.21 -11.85
CA HIS A 88 -4.12 13.79 -12.95
C HIS A 88 -4.34 12.31 -13.25
N GLY A 89 -4.69 11.99 -14.50
CA GLY A 89 -4.81 10.62 -15.00
C GLY A 89 -3.55 10.15 -15.74
N GLY A 90 -3.60 8.92 -16.27
CA GLY A 90 -2.59 8.37 -17.17
C GLY A 90 -1.17 8.41 -16.60
N LEU A 91 -0.20 8.80 -17.44
CA LEU A 91 1.23 8.83 -17.08
C LEU A 91 1.52 9.75 -15.89
N VAL A 92 0.87 10.92 -15.82
CA VAL A 92 1.06 11.87 -14.70
C VAL A 92 0.54 11.27 -13.40
N GLY A 93 -0.65 10.66 -13.43
CA GLY A 93 -1.23 9.98 -12.27
C GLY A 93 -0.38 8.81 -11.78
N LEU A 94 0.17 7.99 -12.69
CA LEU A 94 1.05 6.88 -12.33
C LEU A 94 2.41 7.38 -11.80
N GLY A 95 3.03 8.34 -12.48
CA GLY A 95 4.30 8.93 -12.03
C GLY A 95 4.19 9.56 -10.65
N THR A 96 3.08 10.23 -10.37
CA THR A 96 2.77 10.80 -9.06
C THR A 96 2.59 9.74 -7.98
N ALA A 97 1.91 8.64 -8.30
CA ALA A 97 1.76 7.51 -7.38
C ALA A 97 3.11 6.88 -7.03
N ILE A 98 3.94 6.61 -8.04
CA ILE A 98 5.29 6.08 -7.87
C ILE A 98 6.13 7.02 -7.02
N ALA A 99 6.13 8.31 -7.33
CA ALA A 99 6.89 9.31 -6.56
C ALA A 99 6.42 9.37 -5.11
N THR A 100 5.11 9.33 -4.86
CA THR A 100 4.51 9.33 -3.51
C THR A 100 4.98 8.12 -2.71
N VAL A 101 4.86 6.91 -3.28
CA VAL A 101 5.28 5.67 -2.62
C VAL A 101 6.79 5.67 -2.39
N CYS A 102 7.59 6.01 -3.40
CA CYS A 102 9.06 6.01 -3.27
C CYS A 102 9.55 7.00 -2.20
N ALA A 103 8.94 8.19 -2.12
CA ALA A 103 9.34 9.20 -1.15
C ALA A 103 8.89 8.87 0.27
N ALA A 104 7.67 8.33 0.45
CA ALA A 104 7.06 8.22 1.78
C ALA A 104 7.12 6.81 2.39
N LEU A 105 7.14 5.74 1.58
CA LEU A 105 7.13 4.36 2.07
C LEU A 105 8.33 4.02 3.00
N PRO A 106 9.58 4.44 2.73
CA PRO A 106 10.71 4.14 3.63
C PRO A 106 10.51 4.70 5.05
N HIS A 107 9.93 5.90 5.15
CA HIS A 107 9.63 6.54 6.43
C HIS A 107 8.50 5.81 7.15
N ALA A 108 7.41 5.51 6.43
CA ALA A 108 6.31 4.73 6.99
C ALA A 108 6.80 3.40 7.56
N LEU A 109 7.61 2.65 6.81
CA LEU A 109 8.14 1.36 7.28
C LEU A 109 9.04 1.48 8.50
N SER A 110 9.81 2.57 8.60
CA SER A 110 10.63 2.84 9.79
C SER A 110 9.76 3.08 11.03
N GLU A 111 8.65 3.82 10.88
CA GLU A 111 7.65 4.01 11.93
C GLU A 111 6.94 2.70 12.30
N LEU A 112 6.58 1.88 11.31
CA LEU A 112 5.94 0.58 11.52
C LEU A 112 6.86 -0.36 12.30
N ALA A 113 8.15 -0.41 11.97
CA ALA A 113 9.13 -1.26 12.65
C ALA A 113 9.33 -0.89 14.12
N ALA A 114 9.15 0.38 14.48
CA ALA A 114 9.24 0.86 15.86
C ALA A 114 7.89 0.80 16.62
N ALA A 115 6.79 0.45 15.96
CA ALA A 115 5.48 0.46 16.56
C ALA A 115 5.25 -0.76 17.46
N SER A 116 4.72 -0.53 18.67
CA SER A 116 4.30 -1.60 19.59
C SER A 116 2.96 -2.26 19.24
N GLY A 117 2.33 -1.85 18.13
CA GLY A 117 1.05 -2.37 17.69
C GLY A 117 0.69 -1.91 16.29
N GLN A 118 -0.45 -2.38 15.79
CA GLN A 118 -0.94 -2.08 14.45
C GLN A 118 -0.99 -0.57 14.18
N ARG A 119 -0.72 -0.18 12.94
CA ARG A 119 -0.82 1.19 12.44
C ARG A 119 -1.48 1.18 11.06
N LEU A 120 -2.31 2.19 10.83
CA LEU A 120 -2.90 2.48 9.54
C LEU A 120 -2.32 3.82 9.09
N VAL A 121 -1.53 3.81 8.02
CA VAL A 121 -0.75 4.96 7.54
C VAL A 121 -1.30 5.41 6.20
N SER A 122 -1.47 6.72 6.03
CA SER A 122 -1.82 7.34 4.75
C SER A 122 -0.63 8.12 4.21
N LEU A 123 -0.14 7.75 3.02
CA LEU A 123 0.91 8.49 2.33
C LEU A 123 0.31 9.72 1.65
N THR A 124 0.87 10.89 1.97
CA THR A 124 0.46 12.17 1.37
C THR A 124 0.90 12.22 -0.09
N SER A 125 -0.06 12.40 -0.99
CA SER A 125 0.18 12.45 -2.44
C SER A 125 1.03 13.66 -2.83
N ILE A 126 1.98 13.45 -3.74
CA ILE A 126 2.70 14.53 -4.40
C ILE A 126 1.75 15.22 -5.40
N ASP A 127 1.79 16.55 -5.53
CA ASP A 127 1.06 17.25 -6.59
C ASP A 127 2.06 17.89 -7.57
N PRO A 128 2.18 17.38 -8.81
CA PRO A 128 3.13 17.91 -9.78
C PRO A 128 2.63 19.22 -10.43
N THR A 129 1.43 19.71 -10.07
CA THR A 129 0.89 20.95 -10.63
C THR A 129 1.84 22.11 -10.33
N ARG A 130 2.31 22.79 -11.37
CA ARG A 130 3.19 23.95 -11.23
C ARG A 130 2.49 25.03 -10.41
N GLN A 131 3.02 25.32 -9.22
CA GLN A 131 2.60 26.51 -8.49
C GLN A 131 3.07 27.73 -9.28
N LYS A 132 2.12 28.57 -9.72
CA LYS A 132 2.45 29.89 -10.26
C LYS A 132 3.06 30.68 -9.11
N ARG A 133 4.38 30.88 -9.14
CA ARG A 133 5.02 31.95 -8.36
C ARG A 133 4.63 33.25 -9.07
N LEU A 134 3.59 33.91 -8.56
CA LEU A 134 3.33 35.32 -8.82
C LEU A 134 4.07 36.13 -7.77
#